data_AF-J2AN92-F1
#
_entry.id   AF-J2AN92-F1
#
_cell.length_a   1.000
_cell.length_b   1.000
_cell.length_c   1.000
_cell.angle_alpha   90.00
_cell.angle_beta   90.00
_cell.angle_gamma   90.00
#
_symmetry.space_group_name_H-M   'P 1'
#
loop_
_entity.id
_entity.type
_entity.pdbx_description
1 polymer ?
#
loop_
_entity_poly.entity_id
_entity_poly.type
_entity_poly.pdbx_seq_one_letter_code
_entity_poly.pdbx_strand_id
1 'polypeptide(L)'
;MSTDFFLFIVVGFCAQIIDGALGMAFGVLSTTSLLALGVPVANASAMTHVTEMFTTAASGISHAWHRNVDWKLVARLAPAGMIGG
;
A
#
# COMPACT_ATOMS: atom_id res chain seq x y z
N MET A 1 -3.32 -15.41 20.53
CA MET A 1 -2.97 -14.79 19.23
C MET A 1 -2.88 -15.91 18.22
N SER A 2 -3.73 -15.89 17.19
CA SER A 2 -3.80 -16.96 16.17
C SER A 2 -2.59 -16.92 15.23
N THR A 3 -2.14 -18.06 14.72
CA THR A 3 -0.99 -18.17 13.79
C THR A 3 -1.15 -17.27 12.55
N ASP A 4 -2.39 -17.08 12.09
CA ASP A 4 -2.74 -16.23 10.94
C ASP A 4 -2.31 -14.78 11.13
N PHE A 5 -2.37 -14.27 12.37
CA PHE A 5 -1.94 -12.90 12.67
C PHE A 5 -0.46 -12.67 12.38
N PHE A 6 0.41 -13.61 12.78
CA PHE A 6 1.83 -13.54 12.49
C PHE A 6 2.14 -13.69 11.00
N LEU A 7 1.39 -14.55 10.31
CA LEU A 7 1.49 -14.69 8.85
C LEU A 7 1.14 -13.39 8.13
N PHE A 8 0.05 -12.72 8.51
CA PHE A 8 -0.33 -11.43 7.93
C PHE A 8 0.73 -10.35 8.16
N ILE A 9 1.35 -10.30 9.34
CA ILE A 9 2.44 -9.36 9.63
C ILE A 9 3.62 -9.58 8.69
N VAL A 10 4.08 -10.83 8.55
CA VAL A 10 5.24 -11.16 7.71
C VAL A 10 4.96 -10.84 6.24
N VAL A 11 3.80 -11.25 5.74
CA VAL A 11 3.38 -10.99 4.36
C VAL A 11 3.28 -9.48 4.10
N GLY A 12 2.58 -8.74 4.97
CA GLY A 12 2.41 -7.29 4.84
C GLY A 12 3.75 -6.55 4.90
N PHE A 13 4.67 -6.98 5.76
CA PHE A 13 6.01 -6.41 5.86
C PHE A 13 6.83 -6.64 4.57
N CYS A 14 6.85 -7.86 4.05
CA CYS A 14 7.53 -8.16 2.79
C CYS A 14 6.92 -7.41 1.61
N ALA A 15 5.59 -7.37 1.54
CA ALA A 15 4.87 -6.61 0.51
C ALA A 15 5.26 -5.13 0.55
N GLN A 16 5.35 -4.54 1.75
CA GLN A 16 5.70 -3.13 1.90
C GLN A 16 7.16 -2.81 1.54
N ILE A 17 8.10 -3.72 1.79
CA ILE A 17 9.50 -3.51 1.37
C ILE A 17 9.61 -3.48 -0.15
N ILE A 18 8.94 -4.42 -0.82
CA ILE A 18 8.96 -4.52 -2.29
C ILE A 18 8.26 -3.30 -2.89
N ASP A 19 7.14 -2.88 -2.30
CA ASP A 19 6.39 -1.72 -2.73
C ASP A 19 7.14 -0.40 -2.50
N GLY A 20 7.81 -0.24 -1.36
CA GLY A 20 8.68 0.92 -1.12
C GLY A 20 9.83 1.05 -2.13
N ALA A 21 10.25 -0.06 -2.74
CA ALA A 21 11.28 -0.07 -3.77
C ALA A 21 10.74 0.12 -5.20
N LEU A 22 9.57 -0.45 -5.52
CA LEU A 22 9.00 -0.48 -6.88
C LEU A 22 7.83 0.48 -7.12
N GLY A 23 7.09 0.84 -6.08
CA GLY A 23 5.95 1.76 -6.06
C GLY A 23 4.61 1.20 -6.53
N MET A 24 4.51 -0.08 -6.92
CA MET A 24 3.25 -0.69 -7.45
C MET A 24 3.01 -2.15 -7.02
N ALA A 25 3.75 -2.67 -6.04
CA ALA A 25 3.77 -4.10 -5.73
C ALA A 25 2.85 -4.50 -4.56
N PHE A 26 2.51 -3.56 -3.66
CA PHE A 26 1.77 -3.88 -2.44
C PHE A 26 0.39 -4.49 -2.75
N GLY A 27 -0.34 -3.88 -3.69
CA GLY A 27 -1.69 -4.29 -4.07
C GLY A 27 -1.78 -5.74 -4.53
N VAL A 28 -0.85 -6.15 -5.40
CA VAL A 28 -0.79 -7.51 -5.96
C VAL A 28 -0.44 -8.52 -4.87
N LEU A 29 0.62 -8.26 -4.09
CA LEU A 29 1.10 -9.18 -3.07
C LEU A 29 0.10 -9.36 -1.92
N SER A 30 -0.47 -8.25 -1.42
CA SER A 30 -1.46 -8.27 -0.33
C SER A 30 -2.74 -8.98 -0.76
N THR A 31 -3.31 -8.60 -1.92
CA THR A 31 -4.56 -9.19 -2.39
C THR A 31 -4.40 -10.67 -2.74
N THR A 32 -3.33 -11.07 -3.41
CA THR A 32 -3.07 -12.49 -3.70
C THR A 32 -2.92 -13.30 -2.41
N SER A 33 -2.25 -12.77 -1.40
CA SER A 33 -2.08 -13.47 -0.11
C SER A 33 -3.39 -13.59 0.67
N LEU A 34 -4.21 -12.54 0.70
CA LEU A 34 -5.53 -12.56 1.34
C LEU A 34 -6.48 -13.54 0.64
N LEU A 35 -6.48 -13.56 -0.70
CA LEU A 35 -7.26 -14.51 -1.48
C LEU A 35 -6.78 -15.95 -1.27
N ALA A 36 -5.46 -16.18 -1.21
CA ALA A 36 -4.88 -17.50 -0.93
C ALA A 36 -5.28 -18.04 0.45
N LEU A 37 -5.55 -17.15 1.41
CA LEU A 37 -6.03 -17.47 2.76
C LEU A 37 -7.55 -17.55 2.87
N GLY A 38 -8.28 -17.44 1.74
CA GLY A 38 -9.73 -17.63 1.67
C GLY A 38 -10.57 -16.40 2.03
N VAL A 39 -9.96 -15.21 2.09
CA VAL A 39 -10.70 -13.97 2.37
C VAL A 39 -11.59 -13.62 1.16
N PRO A 40 -12.87 -13.23 1.36
CA PRO A 40 -13.74 -12.79 0.27
C PRO A 40 -13.13 -11.64 -0.54
N VAL A 41 -13.33 -11.66 -1.86
CA VAL A 41 -12.68 -10.72 -2.82
C VAL A 41 -12.97 -9.25 -2.48
N ALA A 42 -14.20 -8.94 -2.08
CA ALA A 42 -14.59 -7.59 -1.66
C ALA A 42 -13.82 -7.13 -0.41
N ASN A 43 -13.64 -8.02 0.57
CA ASN A 43 -12.92 -7.71 1.80
C ASN A 43 -11.42 -7.61 1.54
N ALA A 44 -10.86 -8.51 0.73
CA ALA A 44 -9.45 -8.47 0.36
C ALA A 44 -9.08 -7.15 -0.34
N SER A 45 -9.90 -6.72 -1.30
CA SER A 45 -9.73 -5.43 -1.99
C SER A 45 -9.82 -4.25 -1.03
N ALA A 46 -10.87 -4.19 -0.20
CA ALA A 46 -11.06 -3.12 0.77
C ALA A 46 -9.89 -3.02 1.76
N MET A 47 -9.43 -4.15 2.31
CA MET A 47 -8.31 -4.18 3.25
C MET A 47 -7.00 -3.76 2.60
N THR A 48 -6.74 -4.20 1.37
CA THR A 48 -5.54 -3.81 0.63
C THR A 48 -5.53 -2.30 0.36
N HIS A 49 -6.61 -1.72 -0.18
CA HIS A 49 -6.68 -0.27 -0.45
C HIS A 49 -6.52 0.58 0.81
N VAL A 50 -7.20 0.19 1.91
CA VAL A 50 -7.08 0.90 3.19
C VAL A 50 -5.63 0.84 3.68
N THR A 51 -4.99 -0.33 3.63
CA THR A 51 -3.62 -0.48 4.09
C THR A 51 -2.64 0.28 3.20
N GLU A 52 -2.82 0.20 1.89
CA GLU A 52 -2.00 0.88 0.88
C GLU A 52 -2.06 2.39 1.02
N MET A 53 -3.21 2.99 1.35
CA MET A 53 -3.28 4.42 1.65
C MET A 53 -2.35 4.82 2.80
N PHE A 54 -2.34 4.07 3.90
CA PHE A 54 -1.49 4.39 5.05
C PHE A 54 -0.01 4.20 4.73
N THR A 55 0.35 3.10 4.07
CA THR A 55 1.74 2.79 3.80
C THR A 55 2.32 3.69 2.69
N THR A 56 1.52 4.02 1.67
CA THR A 56 1.88 4.99 0.64
C THR A 56 2.03 6.39 1.23
N ALA A 57 1.14 6.80 2.15
CA ALA A 57 1.28 8.06 2.86
C ALA A 57 2.58 8.09 3.69
N ALA A 58 2.89 7.03 4.44
CA ALA A 58 4.13 6.93 5.20
C ALA A 58 5.38 7.00 4.28
N SER A 59 5.35 6.30 3.15
CA SER A 59 6.41 6.34 2.13
C SER A 59 6.56 7.75 1.55
N GLY A 60 5.46 8.40 1.16
CA GLY A 60 5.45 9.77 0.63
C GLY A 60 5.97 10.81 1.63
N ILE A 61 5.61 10.68 2.91
CA ILE A 61 6.15 11.53 3.98
C ILE A 61 7.67 11.34 4.11
N SER A 62 8.18 10.12 3.98
CA SER A 62 9.63 9.88 4.03
C SER A 62 10.38 10.59 2.89
N HIS A 63 9.83 10.59 1.69
CA HIS A 63 10.37 11.33 0.55
C HIS A 63 10.31 12.85 0.77
N ALA A 64 9.19 13.34 1.32
CA ALA A 64 9.03 14.75 1.66
C ALA A 64 10.05 15.20 2.72
N TRP A 65 10.29 14.37 3.74
CA TRP A 65 11.29 14.61 4.78
C TRP A 65 12.70 14.70 4.21
N HIS A 66 13.07 13.82 3.27
CA HIS A 66 14.34 13.86 2.55
C HIS A 66 14.43 14.97 1.49
N ARG A 67 13.42 15.84 1.37
CA ARG A 67 13.31 16.89 0.35
C ARG A 67 13.42 16.37 -1.09
N ASN A 68 13.03 15.11 -1.29
CA ASN A 68 13.06 14.43 -2.58
C ASN A 68 11.65 14.38 -3.20
N VAL A 69 11.00 15.56 -3.26
CA VAL A 69 9.64 15.72 -3.79
C VAL A 69 9.59 16.93 -4.71
N ASP A 70 9.13 16.71 -5.94
CA ASP A 70 8.76 17.79 -6.85
C ASP A 70 7.32 18.24 -6.55
N TRP A 71 7.20 19.32 -5.77
CA TRP A 71 5.91 19.89 -5.38
C TRP A 71 5.10 20.43 -6.55
N LYS A 72 5.74 20.81 -7.67
CA LYS A 72 5.04 21.26 -8.87
C LYS A 72 4.35 20.08 -9.56
N LEU A 73 4.99 18.92 -9.58
CA LEU A 73 4.41 17.68 -10.08
C LEU A 73 3.24 17.23 -9.19
N VAL A 74 3.43 17.23 -7.87
CA VAL A 74 2.39 16.87 -6.88
C VAL A 74 1.15 17.76 -7.06
N ALA A 75 1.31 19.09 -7.14
CA ALA A 75 0.20 20.01 -7.32
C ALA A 75 -0.59 19.78 -8.62
N ARG A 76 0.05 19.22 -9.66
CA ARG A 76 -0.56 18.94 -10.97
C ARG A 76 -1.26 17.58 -11.01
N LEU A 77 -0.70 16.56 -10.36
CA LEU A 77 -1.23 15.19 -10.39
C LEU A 77 -2.19 14.87 -9.24
N ALA A 78 -1.94 15.39 -8.04
CA ALA A 78 -2.72 15.05 -6.85
C ALA A 78 -4.21 15.38 -6.99
N PRO A 79 -4.65 16.54 -7.54
CA PRO A 79 -6.08 16.82 -7.72
C PRO A 79 -6.77 15.81 -8.63
N ALA A 80 -6.13 15.42 -9.74
CA ALA A 80 -6.68 14.42 -10.64
C ALA A 80 -6.77 13.04 -9.97
N GLY A 81 -5.76 12.67 -9.18
CA GLY A 81 -5.76 11.45 -8.38
C GLY A 81 -6.84 11.41 -7.30
N MET A 82 -7.06 12.53 -6.59
CA MET A 82 -8.10 12.62 -5.54
C MET A 82 -9.53 12.56 -6.11
N ILE A 83 -9.73 13.05 -7.33
CA ILE A 83 -11.05 13.05 -7.98
C ILE A 83 -11.36 11.68 -8.62
N GLY A 84 -10.33 10.99 -9.13
CA GLY A 84 -10.48 9.71 -9.83
C GLY A 84 -10.32 8.45 -8.96
N GLY A 85 -9.74 8.60 -7.76
CA GLY A 85 -9.59 7.52 -6.78
C GLY A 85 -10.89 7.12 -6.10
#